data_AF-A0A6A7N518-F1
#
_entry.id   AF-A0A6A7N518-F1
#
_cell.length_a   1.000
_cell.length_b   1.000
_cell.length_c   1.000
_cell.angle_alpha   90.00
_cell.angle_beta   90.00
_cell.angle_gamma   90.00
#
_symmetry.space_group_name_H-M   'P 1'
#
loop_
_entity.id
_entity.type
_entity.pdbx_description
1 polymer ?
#
loop_
_entity_poly.entity_id
_entity_poly.type
_entity_poly.pdbx_seq_one_letter_code
_entity_poly.pdbx_strand_id
1 'polypeptide(L)'
;MERAVKGNAAVLGLIASMLAACGGGSDGSTTATPQMKLLGGVHTAAAAADCPAWSSSAIYTVGMCVTYNGNTYKAKWWTQNNVPGTEEWGPWALQAVTPTPTPTPTPTPTPTPTPTPTPTPTPTPTPTPTPTPTPTPTPTPVGGREIGSYFAQWGVYGRSYEVADIHTTKTPVNGVQTSVADQLTFINYAFGNTYAKNGGYECDMVTRAEVGNDTPTSPQAGTGGDAYADYQRQPTRTVDGKTVPWDAPLTGNFLQLKLLKAAHPNLKVFISLGGWTWSKNFSAAAKTDALRKQLAKSCVKMFIAGDLPVQDGRGGAGSGKGVFDGIDIDWEYPGGGGQPYNTVDAVNDKHNFTLLMAEFRAQLDAQGAIDGKRYALTAAIGAGTEKIAQTEPAVYSQYMDWVNLMTYDFHGGWESTTNFHSPLYHDPADPATGVLAKYNTNDAVTALVAAGMPRNKILLGVPFYGRGWKGVAAGPNANGLYQTTTGGAAGTYEAGIDDYKVLVNKSGTRWYHPQTKQLFLYTGTGEWWSYDDPTVIATKMQYMKDQGLRGAFSWELDGDANGTLTSAVWKGR
;
A
#
# COMPACT_ATOMS: atom_id res chain seq x y z
N MET A 1 33.78 -43.22 23.54
CA MET A 1 33.55 -43.99 24.78
C MET A 1 34.28 -43.23 25.87
N GLU A 2 33.70 -42.82 27.00
CA GLU A 2 32.36 -43.11 27.55
C GLU A 2 31.68 -41.86 28.16
N ARG A 3 30.33 -41.91 28.16
CA ARG A 3 29.31 -41.57 29.18
C ARG A 3 29.49 -40.38 30.16
N ALA A 4 28.34 -39.78 30.48
CA ALA A 4 28.17 -38.63 31.38
C ALA A 4 27.58 -38.99 32.76
N VAL A 5 27.61 -38.04 33.70
CA VAL A 5 26.89 -38.04 34.99
C VAL A 5 26.08 -36.74 35.13
N LYS A 6 25.01 -36.74 35.93
CA LYS A 6 24.01 -35.66 36.04
C LYS A 6 24.04 -34.92 37.39
N GLY A 7 23.86 -33.59 37.33
CA GLY A 7 22.84 -32.85 38.09
C GLY A 7 22.99 -32.58 39.60
N ASN A 8 22.47 -31.42 40.04
CA ASN A 8 21.63 -31.30 41.23
C ASN A 8 20.83 -29.97 41.23
N ALA A 9 19.96 -29.76 42.23
CA ALA A 9 18.78 -28.89 42.13
C ALA A 9 18.82 -27.58 42.96
N ALA A 10 17.72 -26.82 42.88
CA ALA A 10 17.53 -25.44 43.33
C ALA A 10 17.50 -25.20 44.86
N VAL A 11 17.67 -23.94 45.25
CA VAL A 11 17.31 -23.36 46.56
C VAL A 11 16.60 -22.01 46.34
N LEU A 12 15.66 -21.65 47.22
CA LEU A 12 14.87 -20.42 47.19
C LEU A 12 15.63 -19.20 47.79
N GLY A 13 15.18 -17.99 47.44
CA GLY A 13 15.55 -16.76 48.14
C GLY A 13 14.63 -15.59 47.78
N LEU A 14 13.61 -15.31 48.61
CA LEU A 14 12.60 -14.27 48.39
C LEU A 14 12.33 -13.53 49.70
N ILE A 15 12.61 -12.22 49.75
CA ILE A 15 12.32 -11.34 50.89
C ILE A 15 11.73 -10.01 50.36
N ALA A 16 10.74 -9.48 51.08
CA ALA A 16 10.07 -8.19 50.84
C ALA A 16 9.82 -7.46 52.20
N SER A 17 9.00 -6.39 52.22
CA SER A 17 8.68 -5.46 53.35
C SER A 17 9.70 -4.31 53.56
N MET A 18 9.39 -3.07 53.97
CA MET A 18 8.15 -2.25 54.24
C MET A 18 8.45 -0.77 53.79
N LEU A 19 7.55 0.20 53.53
CA LEU A 19 6.12 0.52 53.83
C LEU A 19 5.86 1.40 55.09
N ALA A 20 4.85 2.30 55.01
CA ALA A 20 4.30 3.24 56.04
C ALA A 20 5.15 4.51 56.35
N ALA A 21 4.62 5.69 56.77
CA ALA A 21 3.25 6.29 56.87
C ALA A 21 3.37 7.78 57.35
N CYS A 22 2.39 8.70 57.38
CA CYS A 22 1.13 9.00 56.65
C CYS A 22 0.58 10.40 57.07
N GLY A 23 -0.31 11.04 56.28
CA GLY A 23 -1.12 12.24 56.64
C GLY A 23 -0.67 13.58 56.01
N GLY A 24 -1.51 14.63 55.88
CA GLY A 24 -2.98 14.77 56.09
C GLY A 24 -3.42 16.24 56.37
N GLY A 25 -4.48 16.75 55.73
CA GLY A 25 -5.03 18.12 55.93
C GLY A 25 -6.05 18.56 54.85
N SER A 26 -6.93 19.55 55.13
CA SER A 26 -8.18 19.78 54.37
C SER A 26 -8.68 21.25 54.21
N ASP A 27 -9.75 21.41 53.40
CA ASP A 27 -10.75 22.51 53.34
C ASP A 27 -10.42 23.85 52.61
N GLY A 28 -11.43 24.55 52.04
CA GLY A 28 -11.18 25.91 51.49
C GLY A 28 -12.17 26.75 50.63
N SER A 29 -13.36 26.29 50.21
CA SER A 29 -14.50 27.13 49.68
C SER A 29 -14.41 27.99 48.38
N THR A 30 -15.47 27.88 47.54
CA THR A 30 -16.22 28.93 46.78
C THR A 30 -15.48 30.04 45.99
N THR A 31 -15.75 30.23 44.69
CA THR A 31 -16.93 30.94 44.11
C THR A 31 -16.81 30.95 42.56
N ALA A 32 -17.80 31.26 41.70
CA ALA A 32 -19.28 31.27 41.71
C ALA A 32 -19.79 31.49 40.24
N THR A 33 -21.10 31.48 39.98
CA THR A 33 -21.71 31.62 38.62
C THR A 33 -22.97 32.49 38.61
N PRO A 34 -23.27 33.21 37.52
CA PRO A 34 -24.66 33.43 37.06
C PRO A 34 -24.84 32.97 35.60
N GLN A 35 -25.91 32.29 35.17
CA GLN A 35 -27.34 32.66 35.18
C GLN A 35 -27.65 33.96 34.40
N MET A 36 -28.74 34.09 33.63
CA MET A 36 -29.70 33.13 33.04
C MET A 36 -30.53 33.91 32.00
N LYS A 37 -31.25 33.25 31.08
CA LYS A 37 -32.50 33.85 30.57
C LYS A 37 -33.55 32.80 30.22
N LEU A 38 -34.54 32.70 31.09
CA LEU A 38 -35.73 31.87 30.93
C LEU A 38 -36.84 32.68 30.24
N LEU A 39 -37.68 32.02 29.45
CA LEU A 39 -39.07 32.42 29.19
C LEU A 39 -39.92 31.14 29.16
N GLY A 40 -40.97 31.10 29.98
CA GLY A 40 -42.02 30.08 29.88
C GLY A 40 -43.03 30.44 28.77
N GLY A 41 -44.01 29.61 28.45
CA GLY A 41 -44.35 28.32 29.07
C GLY A 41 -45.88 28.16 29.17
N VAL A 42 -46.43 27.18 28.46
CA VAL A 42 -47.87 26.84 28.48
C VAL A 42 -48.01 25.32 28.46
N HIS A 43 -48.88 24.76 29.29
CA HIS A 43 -49.13 23.32 29.36
C HIS A 43 -50.31 22.90 28.47
N THR A 44 -50.14 21.81 27.71
CA THR A 44 -51.15 20.74 27.55
C THR A 44 -50.50 19.46 27.02
N ALA A 45 -51.04 18.30 27.41
CA ALA A 45 -50.81 16.96 26.84
C ALA A 45 -49.36 16.58 26.45
N ALA A 46 -48.60 16.02 27.40
CA ALA A 46 -47.38 15.30 27.08
C ALA A 46 -47.72 13.94 26.42
N ALA A 47 -47.26 13.72 25.20
CA ALA A 47 -47.24 12.39 24.60
C ALA A 47 -46.24 11.48 25.34
N ALA A 48 -46.49 10.17 25.37
CA ALA A 48 -45.47 9.21 25.76
C ALA A 48 -44.33 9.27 24.74
N ALA A 49 -43.09 9.48 25.20
CA ALA A 49 -41.94 9.53 24.32
C ALA A 49 -41.48 8.10 23.98
N ASP A 50 -41.70 7.67 22.74
CA ASP A 50 -41.27 6.36 22.26
C ASP A 50 -39.73 6.26 22.29
N CYS A 51 -39.21 5.24 22.98
CA CYS A 51 -37.78 5.00 23.08
C CYS A 51 -37.23 4.43 21.76
N PRO A 52 -36.27 5.10 21.09
CA PRO A 52 -35.76 4.68 19.80
C PRO A 52 -35.07 3.30 19.87
N ALA A 53 -34.96 2.61 18.73
CA ALA A 53 -34.20 1.37 18.65
C ALA A 53 -32.73 1.60 19.06
N TRP A 54 -32.14 0.64 19.78
CA TRP A 54 -30.73 0.70 20.15
C TRP A 54 -29.82 0.66 18.90
N SER A 55 -28.76 1.47 18.92
CA SER A 55 -27.73 1.53 17.89
C SER A 55 -26.34 1.41 18.51
N SER A 56 -25.49 0.56 17.94
CA SER A 56 -24.08 0.40 18.33
C SER A 56 -23.26 1.68 18.22
N SER A 57 -23.58 2.55 17.25
CA SER A 57 -22.85 3.80 17.01
C SER A 57 -23.28 4.95 17.92
N ALA A 58 -24.44 4.87 18.56
CA ALA A 58 -24.99 5.95 19.37
C ALA A 58 -24.34 6.02 20.76
N ILE A 59 -24.09 7.24 21.24
CA ILE A 59 -23.68 7.51 22.62
C ILE A 59 -24.94 7.71 23.46
N TYR A 60 -25.03 6.97 24.56
CA TYR A 60 -26.11 7.06 25.54
C TYR A 60 -25.58 7.59 26.87
N THR A 61 -26.30 8.52 27.48
CA THR A 61 -26.00 9.07 28.81
C THR A 61 -27.10 8.71 29.81
N VAL A 62 -26.84 8.93 31.10
CA VAL A 62 -27.75 8.54 32.19
C VAL A 62 -29.18 9.04 31.94
N GLY A 63 -30.12 8.11 31.99
CA GLY A 63 -31.55 8.38 31.80
C GLY A 63 -32.06 8.28 30.36
N MET A 64 -31.20 8.20 29.33
CA MET A 64 -31.63 7.90 27.95
C MET A 64 -32.21 6.48 27.87
N CYS A 65 -33.25 6.28 27.05
CA CYS A 65 -33.91 4.99 26.86
C CYS A 65 -33.82 4.48 25.42
N VAL A 66 -33.88 3.15 25.26
CA VAL A 66 -33.88 2.45 23.97
C VAL A 66 -34.79 1.23 23.98
N THR A 67 -35.24 0.81 22.80
CA THR A 67 -35.84 -0.52 22.58
C THR A 67 -34.83 -1.49 21.98
N TYR A 68 -34.79 -2.72 22.50
CA TYR A 68 -33.96 -3.82 21.98
C TYR A 68 -34.60 -5.16 22.31
N ASN A 69 -34.69 -6.09 21.34
CA ASN A 69 -35.31 -7.42 21.49
C ASN A 69 -36.69 -7.43 22.19
N GLY A 70 -37.56 -6.45 21.88
CA GLY A 70 -38.91 -6.33 22.47
C GLY A 70 -38.97 -5.69 23.86
N ASN A 71 -37.83 -5.35 24.45
CA ASN A 71 -37.71 -4.79 25.79
C ASN A 71 -37.26 -3.33 25.75
N THR A 72 -37.68 -2.54 26.74
CA THR A 72 -37.24 -1.14 26.90
C THR A 72 -36.20 -1.05 28.01
N TYR A 73 -35.02 -0.52 27.67
CA TYR A 73 -33.89 -0.32 28.57
C TYR A 73 -33.58 1.17 28.76
N LYS A 74 -32.93 1.51 29.87
CA LYS A 74 -32.49 2.87 30.22
C LYS A 74 -31.04 2.86 30.69
N ALA A 75 -30.24 3.82 30.22
CA ALA A 75 -28.82 3.90 30.55
C ALA A 75 -28.62 4.39 32.00
N LYS A 76 -27.79 3.68 32.77
CA LYS A 76 -27.42 4.02 34.16
C LYS A 76 -26.26 5.02 34.22
N TRP A 77 -25.38 5.00 33.23
CA TRP A 77 -24.24 5.92 33.04
C TRP A 77 -23.88 6.02 31.55
N TRP A 78 -22.77 6.68 31.21
CA TRP A 78 -22.30 6.83 29.83
C TRP A 78 -22.00 5.46 29.19
N THR A 79 -22.48 5.23 27.97
CA THR A 79 -22.12 4.04 27.18
C THR A 79 -22.24 4.26 25.68
N GLN A 80 -21.47 3.51 24.89
CA GLN A 80 -21.54 3.39 23.44
C GLN A 80 -21.19 1.94 23.08
N ASN A 81 -21.81 1.38 22.04
CA ASN A 81 -21.59 0.00 21.55
C ASN A 81 -21.82 -1.15 22.56
N ASN A 82 -22.29 -0.89 23.79
CA ASN A 82 -22.69 -1.94 24.73
C ASN A 82 -24.15 -2.36 24.50
N VAL A 83 -24.39 -3.66 24.36
CA VAL A 83 -25.70 -4.23 23.98
C VAL A 83 -26.64 -4.30 25.19
N PRO A 84 -27.90 -3.84 25.09
CA PRO A 84 -28.84 -3.91 26.20
C PRO A 84 -29.18 -5.35 26.60
N GLY A 85 -28.96 -5.68 27.88
CA GLY A 85 -29.34 -6.96 28.47
C GLY A 85 -28.33 -8.11 28.36
N THR A 86 -27.11 -7.88 27.85
CA THR A 86 -26.05 -8.93 27.80
C THR A 86 -25.26 -9.08 29.10
N GLU A 87 -25.39 -8.12 30.03
CA GLU A 87 -24.63 -8.06 31.28
C GLU A 87 -25.57 -7.72 32.45
N GLU A 88 -25.55 -8.53 33.51
CA GLU A 88 -26.34 -8.31 34.73
C GLU A 88 -26.01 -6.96 35.40
N TRP A 89 -24.72 -6.60 35.43
CA TRP A 89 -24.21 -5.40 36.08
C TRP A 89 -23.81 -4.28 35.10
N GLY A 90 -23.96 -4.50 33.78
CA GLY A 90 -23.56 -3.58 32.71
C GLY A 90 -24.37 -2.27 32.68
N PRO A 91 -24.11 -1.35 31.73
CA PRO A 91 -24.63 0.03 31.75
C PRO A 91 -26.15 0.18 31.61
N TRP A 92 -26.89 -0.88 31.28
CA TRP A 92 -28.32 -0.84 31.02
C TRP A 92 -29.16 -1.29 32.22
N ALA A 93 -30.34 -0.68 32.39
CA ALA A 93 -31.39 -1.13 33.30
C ALA A 93 -32.66 -1.44 32.50
N LEU A 94 -33.21 -2.65 32.61
CA LEU A 94 -34.53 -2.99 32.07
C LEU A 94 -35.60 -2.11 32.75
N GLN A 95 -36.57 -1.62 31.99
CA GLN A 95 -37.66 -0.77 32.51
C GLN A 95 -39.03 -1.42 32.34
N ALA A 96 -39.26 -2.07 31.20
CA ALA A 96 -40.48 -2.82 30.91
C ALA A 96 -40.21 -3.91 29.89
N VAL A 97 -40.94 -5.02 30.00
CA VAL A 97 -41.11 -6.01 28.94
C VAL A 97 -42.40 -5.69 28.20
N THR A 98 -42.36 -5.54 26.88
CA THR A 98 -43.56 -5.26 26.07
C THR A 98 -44.09 -6.59 25.53
N PRO A 99 -45.37 -6.95 25.76
CA PRO A 99 -45.90 -8.23 25.29
C PRO A 99 -45.96 -8.28 23.76
N THR A 100 -45.46 -9.38 23.20
CA THR A 100 -45.57 -9.70 21.76
C THR A 100 -47.05 -9.74 21.34
N PRO A 101 -47.43 -9.14 20.19
CA PRO A 101 -48.81 -9.22 19.70
C PRO A 101 -49.19 -10.65 19.34
N THR A 102 -50.31 -11.12 19.90
CA THR A 102 -50.89 -12.45 19.64
C THR A 102 -51.34 -12.57 18.17
N PRO A 103 -51.08 -13.70 17.48
CA PRO A 103 -51.57 -13.92 16.13
C PRO A 103 -53.11 -14.04 16.08
N THR A 104 -53.74 -13.31 15.17
CA THR A 104 -55.19 -13.36 14.90
C THR A 104 -55.58 -14.72 14.31
N PRO A 105 -56.68 -15.37 14.76
CA PRO A 105 -57.10 -16.68 14.24
C PRO A 105 -57.66 -16.60 12.81
N THR A 106 -57.30 -17.59 11.99
CA THR A 106 -57.78 -17.77 10.61
C THR A 106 -59.27 -18.16 10.59
N PRO A 107 -60.12 -17.53 9.75
CA PRO A 107 -61.51 -17.94 9.58
C PRO A 107 -61.65 -19.24 8.77
N THR A 108 -62.61 -20.07 9.14
CA THR A 108 -62.97 -21.33 8.47
C THR A 108 -63.48 -21.09 7.03
N PRO A 109 -63.09 -21.91 6.03
CA PRO A 109 -63.51 -21.71 4.64
C PRO A 109 -64.98 -22.07 4.38
N THR A 110 -65.67 -21.19 3.65
CA THR A 110 -66.95 -21.45 2.97
C THR A 110 -66.67 -22.07 1.58
N PRO A 111 -67.46 -23.03 1.07
CA PRO A 111 -67.20 -23.67 -0.22
C PRO A 111 -67.28 -22.69 -1.40
N THR A 112 -66.24 -22.71 -2.24
CA THR A 112 -66.06 -21.84 -3.42
C THR A 112 -66.82 -22.36 -4.65
N PRO A 113 -67.58 -21.52 -5.38
CA PRO A 113 -68.13 -21.88 -6.69
C PRO A 113 -67.05 -21.93 -7.78
N THR A 114 -67.24 -22.78 -8.78
CA THR A 114 -66.27 -23.05 -9.87
C THR A 114 -65.82 -21.78 -10.62
N PRO A 115 -64.51 -21.56 -10.84
CA PRO A 115 -64.02 -20.36 -11.51
C PRO A 115 -64.17 -20.39 -13.04
N THR A 116 -64.61 -19.26 -13.61
CA THR A 116 -64.45 -18.94 -15.05
C THR A 116 -62.97 -18.68 -15.35
N PRO A 117 -62.43 -19.11 -16.52
CA PRO A 117 -61.02 -18.88 -16.85
C PRO A 117 -60.69 -17.40 -17.12
N THR A 118 -59.79 -16.84 -16.30
CA THR A 118 -59.15 -15.53 -16.51
C THR A 118 -57.97 -15.67 -17.49
N PRO A 119 -57.77 -14.73 -18.45
CA PRO A 119 -56.72 -14.85 -19.47
C PRO A 119 -55.29 -14.80 -18.92
N THR A 120 -54.39 -15.51 -19.61
CA THR A 120 -52.95 -15.61 -19.31
C THR A 120 -52.27 -14.23 -19.34
N PRO A 121 -51.43 -13.88 -18.35
CA PRO A 121 -50.65 -12.65 -18.39
C PRO A 121 -49.56 -12.70 -19.46
N THR A 122 -49.45 -11.64 -20.27
CA THR A 122 -48.34 -11.42 -21.21
C THR A 122 -47.02 -11.28 -20.44
N PRO A 123 -45.91 -11.90 -20.89
CA PRO A 123 -44.63 -11.82 -20.18
C PRO A 123 -44.07 -10.39 -20.18
N THR A 124 -43.74 -9.88 -18.99
CA THR A 124 -42.95 -8.66 -18.81
C THR A 124 -41.56 -8.87 -19.43
N PRO A 125 -41.06 -7.93 -20.26
CA PRO A 125 -39.73 -8.07 -20.86
C PRO A 125 -38.63 -8.03 -19.79
N THR A 126 -37.70 -8.98 -19.86
CA THR A 126 -36.45 -8.94 -19.09
C THR A 126 -35.71 -7.64 -19.37
N PRO A 127 -35.21 -6.91 -18.35
CA PRO A 127 -34.43 -5.69 -18.58
C PRO A 127 -33.17 -6.02 -19.38
N THR A 128 -33.01 -5.35 -20.53
CA THR A 128 -31.78 -5.40 -21.34
C THR A 128 -30.58 -5.02 -20.46
N PRO A 129 -29.46 -5.75 -20.50
CA PRO A 129 -28.27 -5.36 -19.73
C PRO A 129 -27.81 -3.97 -20.16
N THR A 130 -27.64 -3.07 -19.18
CA THR A 130 -27.01 -1.77 -19.39
C THR A 130 -25.63 -2.00 -20.04
N PRO A 131 -25.31 -1.36 -21.18
CA PRO A 131 -24.01 -1.56 -21.80
C PRO A 131 -22.91 -1.10 -20.85
N THR A 132 -21.95 -2.00 -20.59
CA THR A 132 -20.69 -1.63 -19.94
C THR A 132 -20.09 -0.43 -20.69
N PRO A 133 -19.69 0.66 -20.00
CA PRO A 133 -19.13 1.81 -20.68
C PRO A 133 -17.88 1.38 -21.45
N THR A 134 -17.92 1.55 -22.78
CA THR A 134 -16.76 1.30 -23.64
C THR A 134 -15.58 2.13 -23.10
N PRO A 135 -14.43 1.52 -22.77
CA PRO A 135 -13.32 2.27 -22.21
C PRO A 135 -12.87 3.32 -23.22
N THR A 136 -12.95 4.60 -22.83
CA THR A 136 -12.44 5.72 -23.63
C THR A 136 -10.99 5.39 -23.99
N PRO A 137 -10.63 5.33 -25.30
CA PRO A 137 -9.32 4.85 -25.70
C PRO A 137 -8.24 5.71 -25.06
N THR A 138 -7.31 5.07 -24.34
CA THR A 138 -6.14 5.75 -23.77
C THR A 138 -5.44 6.48 -24.92
N PRO A 139 -5.31 7.82 -24.90
CA PRO A 139 -4.73 8.54 -26.02
C PRO A 139 -3.29 8.05 -26.24
N THR A 140 -2.97 7.68 -27.48
CA THR A 140 -1.61 7.33 -27.90
C THR A 140 -0.67 8.45 -27.45
N PRO A 141 0.43 8.18 -26.71
CA PRO A 141 1.28 9.23 -26.15
C PRO A 141 1.83 10.20 -27.22
N VAL A 142 1.23 11.39 -27.30
CA VAL A 142 1.72 12.49 -28.15
C VAL A 142 2.86 13.21 -27.41
N GLY A 143 4.00 12.52 -27.31
CA GLY A 143 5.23 13.06 -26.75
C GLY A 143 5.89 12.16 -25.69
N GLY A 144 7.14 11.77 -25.97
CA GLY A 144 8.05 11.13 -25.01
C GLY A 144 7.78 9.65 -24.69
N ARG A 145 8.80 8.99 -24.13
CA ARG A 145 8.60 7.82 -23.27
C ARG A 145 8.44 8.28 -21.84
N GLU A 146 7.73 7.47 -21.06
CA GLU A 146 7.54 7.69 -19.64
C GLU A 146 8.80 7.27 -18.88
N ILE A 147 9.30 8.09 -17.97
CA ILE A 147 10.50 7.80 -17.17
C ILE A 147 10.17 8.12 -15.72
N GLY A 148 10.21 7.12 -14.84
CA GLY A 148 9.81 7.30 -13.45
C GLY A 148 10.73 6.66 -12.43
N SER A 149 10.44 6.92 -11.17
CA SER A 149 11.14 6.28 -10.05
C SER A 149 10.27 6.25 -8.79
N TYR A 150 10.54 5.29 -7.92
CA TYR A 150 9.96 5.23 -6.58
C TYR A 150 10.73 6.15 -5.61
N PHE A 151 10.00 6.92 -4.81
CA PHE A 151 10.52 7.63 -3.64
C PHE A 151 9.98 6.95 -2.38
N ALA A 152 10.87 6.42 -1.55
CA ALA A 152 10.50 5.89 -0.24
C ALA A 152 10.16 6.99 0.78
N GLN A 153 8.98 6.88 1.36
CA GLN A 153 8.49 7.59 2.54
C GLN A 153 9.55 7.64 3.66
N TRP A 154 10.20 6.50 3.95
CA TRP A 154 11.24 6.34 4.97
C TRP A 154 12.63 6.85 4.54
N GLY A 155 12.80 7.29 3.29
CA GLY A 155 14.05 7.87 2.77
C GLY A 155 14.53 9.08 3.59
N VAL A 156 13.61 9.76 4.23
CA VAL A 156 13.84 10.97 5.05
C VAL A 156 14.60 10.72 6.36
N TYR A 157 14.77 9.46 6.78
CA TYR A 157 15.41 9.08 8.05
C TYR A 157 16.88 8.69 7.87
N GLY A 158 17.27 7.44 8.13
CA GLY A 158 18.66 6.95 8.05
C GLY A 158 19.25 6.91 6.65
N ARG A 159 18.43 7.11 5.61
CA ARG A 159 18.86 7.37 4.22
C ARG A 159 19.17 8.85 3.96
N SER A 160 18.64 9.76 4.79
CA SER A 160 18.78 11.22 4.71
C SER A 160 18.50 11.78 3.32
N TYR A 161 17.48 11.26 2.64
CA TYR A 161 17.05 11.66 1.30
C TYR A 161 15.65 12.29 1.38
N GLU A 162 15.58 13.58 1.07
CA GLU A 162 14.39 14.42 1.13
C GLU A 162 13.84 14.65 -0.29
N VAL A 163 12.55 14.93 -0.43
CA VAL A 163 11.95 15.29 -1.73
C VAL A 163 12.64 16.53 -2.36
N ALA A 164 13.26 17.39 -1.55
CA ALA A 164 14.08 18.51 -1.98
C ALA A 164 15.35 18.10 -2.74
N ASP A 165 15.87 16.89 -2.53
CA ASP A 165 17.07 16.41 -3.21
C ASP A 165 16.77 16.06 -4.68
N ILE A 166 15.53 15.68 -4.98
CA ILE A 166 15.04 15.47 -6.35
C ILE A 166 15.06 16.80 -7.15
N HIS A 167 14.79 17.92 -6.49
CA HIS A 167 14.87 19.27 -7.08
C HIS A 167 16.33 19.77 -7.21
N THR A 168 17.14 19.53 -6.18
CA THR A 168 18.45 20.19 -6.02
C THR A 168 19.63 19.40 -6.58
N THR A 169 19.58 18.06 -6.58
CA THR A 169 20.56 17.22 -7.28
C THR A 169 20.44 17.43 -8.78
N LYS A 170 21.56 17.75 -9.43
CA LYS A 170 21.65 18.02 -10.87
C LYS A 170 22.76 17.19 -11.50
N THR A 171 22.50 16.71 -12.71
CA THR A 171 23.48 15.96 -13.51
C THR A 171 23.60 16.52 -14.92
N PRO A 172 24.77 16.35 -15.57
CA PRO A 172 25.00 16.86 -16.91
C PRO A 172 24.22 16.04 -17.95
N VAL A 173 23.22 16.66 -18.57
CA VAL A 173 22.47 16.17 -19.73
C VAL A 173 22.79 17.07 -20.91
N ASN A 174 23.46 16.54 -21.93
CA ASN A 174 23.84 17.27 -23.15
C ASN A 174 24.58 18.60 -22.88
N GLY A 175 25.39 18.65 -21.82
CA GLY A 175 26.13 19.85 -21.39
C GLY A 175 25.37 20.80 -20.45
N VAL A 176 24.08 20.58 -20.23
CA VAL A 176 23.25 21.36 -19.30
C VAL A 176 23.14 20.66 -17.95
N GLN A 177 23.16 21.41 -16.85
CA GLN A 177 22.89 20.88 -15.51
C GLN A 177 21.38 20.79 -15.26
N THR A 178 20.84 19.59 -15.42
CA THR A 178 19.40 19.28 -15.33
C THR A 178 19.10 18.62 -13.99
N SER A 179 18.00 18.99 -13.32
CA SER A 179 17.64 18.35 -12.03
C SER A 179 17.24 16.89 -12.21
N VAL A 180 17.20 16.12 -11.11
CA VAL A 180 16.61 14.77 -11.12
C VAL A 180 15.11 14.87 -11.48
N ALA A 181 14.39 15.86 -10.95
CA ALA A 181 12.98 16.09 -11.23
C ALA A 181 12.68 16.39 -12.73
N ASP A 182 13.54 17.17 -13.40
CA ASP A 182 13.46 17.44 -14.85
C ASP A 182 13.85 16.24 -15.72
N GLN A 183 14.36 15.16 -15.11
CA GLN A 183 14.70 13.88 -15.76
C GLN A 183 13.64 12.78 -15.49
N LEU A 184 12.52 13.14 -14.86
CA LEU A 184 11.39 12.26 -14.58
C LEU A 184 10.10 12.82 -15.20
N THR A 185 9.20 11.92 -15.63
CA THR A 185 7.83 12.24 -16.04
C THR A 185 6.82 11.87 -14.95
N PHE A 186 7.19 10.96 -14.03
CA PHE A 186 6.42 10.67 -12.81
C PHE A 186 7.29 10.21 -11.64
N ILE A 187 6.78 10.35 -10.42
CA ILE A 187 7.28 9.69 -9.21
C ILE A 187 6.17 8.80 -8.64
N ASN A 188 6.50 7.57 -8.26
CA ASN A 188 5.66 6.75 -7.40
C ASN A 188 6.08 6.98 -5.95
N TYR A 189 5.15 7.37 -5.09
CA TYR A 189 5.41 7.51 -3.66
C TYR A 189 5.17 6.18 -2.95
N ALA A 190 6.24 5.56 -2.45
CA ALA A 190 6.22 4.30 -1.70
C ALA A 190 6.14 4.58 -0.19
N PHE A 191 5.06 4.23 0.52
CA PHE A 191 3.80 3.66 0.06
C PHE A 191 2.62 4.20 0.87
N GLY A 192 1.41 4.07 0.34
CA GLY A 192 0.18 4.03 1.14
C GLY A 192 -0.18 2.58 1.47
N ASN A 193 -0.92 2.37 2.56
CA ASN A 193 -1.34 1.04 3.02
C ASN A 193 -2.88 0.92 3.07
N THR A 194 -3.37 -0.32 3.08
CA THR A 194 -4.79 -0.68 3.11
C THR A 194 -5.10 -1.45 4.40
N TYR A 195 -6.20 -1.12 5.06
CA TYR A 195 -6.51 -1.59 6.42
C TYR A 195 -7.92 -2.17 6.50
N ALA A 196 -8.10 -3.20 7.34
CA ALA A 196 -9.43 -3.70 7.71
C ALA A 196 -10.16 -2.64 8.54
N LYS A 197 -11.26 -2.08 8.02
CA LYS A 197 -11.94 -0.91 8.57
C LYS A 197 -13.42 -0.90 8.18
N ASN A 198 -14.30 -0.43 9.07
CA ASN A 198 -15.74 -0.31 8.84
C ASN A 198 -16.44 -1.59 8.30
N GLY A 199 -15.97 -2.79 8.68
CA GLY A 199 -16.51 -4.07 8.21
C GLY A 199 -15.99 -4.54 6.82
N GLY A 200 -15.08 -3.79 6.20
CA GLY A 200 -14.40 -4.17 4.97
C GLY A 200 -12.98 -3.63 4.96
N TYR A 201 -12.55 -3.01 3.86
CA TYR A 201 -11.17 -2.54 3.67
C TYR A 201 -11.11 -1.13 3.09
N GLU A 202 -10.21 -0.31 3.64
CA GLU A 202 -10.05 1.10 3.27
C GLU A 202 -8.57 1.51 3.25
N CYS A 203 -8.21 2.51 2.45
CA CYS A 203 -6.97 3.26 2.67
C CYS A 203 -7.10 4.09 3.95
N ASP A 204 -6.00 4.18 4.72
CA ASP A 204 -5.92 5.02 5.91
C ASP A 204 -4.50 5.57 6.12
N MET A 205 -4.36 6.53 7.02
CA MET A 205 -3.06 7.04 7.46
C MET A 205 -2.86 6.70 8.94
N VAL A 206 -1.77 6.03 9.30
CA VAL A 206 -1.38 5.77 10.70
C VAL A 206 0.09 6.12 10.90
N THR A 207 0.50 6.35 12.14
CA THR A 207 1.92 6.38 12.53
C THR A 207 2.19 5.15 13.40
N ARG A 208 2.65 4.05 12.79
CA ARG A 208 2.96 2.77 13.44
C ARG A 208 4.11 2.08 12.72
N ALA A 209 5.16 1.72 13.46
CA ALA A 209 6.25 0.91 12.95
C ALA A 209 5.72 -0.41 12.35
N GLU A 210 6.24 -0.76 11.19
CA GLU A 210 6.01 -2.07 10.58
C GLU A 210 6.94 -3.11 11.22
N VAL A 211 6.45 -4.34 11.38
CA VAL A 211 7.13 -5.43 12.09
C VAL A 211 7.14 -6.75 11.31
N GLY A 212 6.47 -6.81 10.15
CA GLY A 212 6.28 -8.03 9.38
C GLY A 212 7.54 -8.59 8.71
N ASN A 213 8.54 -7.75 8.44
CA ASN A 213 9.82 -8.22 7.89
C ASN A 213 10.60 -9.04 8.95
N ASP A 214 10.71 -8.53 10.18
CA ASP A 214 11.43 -9.19 11.27
C ASP A 214 10.60 -10.27 11.99
N THR A 215 9.29 -10.03 12.15
CA THR A 215 8.37 -10.90 12.89
C THR A 215 7.08 -11.12 12.08
N PRO A 216 7.14 -11.91 10.98
CA PRO A 216 5.99 -12.16 10.10
C PRO A 216 4.81 -12.87 10.77
N THR A 217 5.02 -13.48 11.94
CA THR A 217 3.95 -14.09 12.77
C THR A 217 3.23 -13.09 13.67
N SER A 218 3.66 -11.83 13.72
CA SER A 218 3.00 -10.79 14.52
C SER A 218 1.60 -10.48 13.97
N PRO A 219 0.56 -10.31 14.81
CA PRO A 219 -0.74 -9.83 14.35
C PRO A 219 -0.65 -8.43 13.72
N GLN A 220 0.39 -7.65 14.05
CA GLN A 220 0.65 -6.32 13.51
C GLN A 220 1.46 -6.33 12.20
N ALA A 221 2.01 -7.47 11.77
CA ALA A 221 2.73 -7.60 10.51
C ALA A 221 1.86 -7.14 9.32
N GLY A 222 2.39 -6.31 8.42
CA GLY A 222 1.66 -5.74 7.30
C GLY A 222 0.54 -4.77 7.71
N THR A 223 0.73 -4.04 8.81
CA THR A 223 -0.23 -3.02 9.30
C THR A 223 0.44 -1.72 9.76
N GLY A 224 1.73 -1.55 9.49
CA GLY A 224 2.44 -0.29 9.71
C GLY A 224 2.00 0.82 8.76
N GLY A 225 2.57 2.00 8.97
CA GLY A 225 2.32 3.22 8.19
C GLY A 225 3.04 4.39 8.82
N ASP A 226 3.41 5.40 8.03
CA ASP A 226 4.14 6.57 8.51
C ASP A 226 3.54 7.91 8.05
N ALA A 227 2.34 8.18 8.57
CA ALA A 227 1.70 9.48 8.47
C ALA A 227 2.57 10.64 9.00
N TYR A 228 3.57 10.35 9.85
CA TYR A 228 4.52 11.35 10.33
C TYR A 228 5.46 11.82 9.22
N ALA A 229 6.09 10.89 8.49
CA ALA A 229 6.85 11.20 7.28
C ALA A 229 6.01 11.91 6.21
N ASP A 230 4.78 11.45 6.02
CA ASP A 230 3.87 11.91 4.96
C ASP A 230 3.44 13.37 5.11
N TYR A 231 2.84 13.75 6.23
CA TYR A 231 2.20 15.06 6.37
C TYR A 231 2.21 15.71 7.75
N GLN A 232 2.94 15.16 8.74
CA GLN A 232 3.05 15.75 10.09
C GLN A 232 4.41 16.41 10.34
N ARG A 233 5.51 15.74 9.98
CA ARG A 233 6.89 16.21 10.25
C ARG A 233 7.21 17.56 9.61
N GLN A 234 8.19 18.25 10.19
CA GLN A 234 8.87 19.38 9.55
C GLN A 234 10.05 18.84 8.71
N PRO A 235 10.10 19.08 7.38
CA PRO A 235 11.21 18.61 6.56
C PRO A 235 12.53 19.32 6.88
N THR A 236 13.64 18.58 6.82
CA THR A 236 14.99 19.10 7.05
C THR A 236 15.48 19.94 5.88
N ARG A 237 15.01 19.60 4.67
CA ARG A 237 15.24 20.33 3.42
C ARG A 237 13.91 20.48 2.69
N THR A 238 13.60 21.69 2.25
CA THR A 238 12.37 22.01 1.52
C THR A 238 12.67 22.41 0.07
N VAL A 239 11.78 22.03 -0.85
CA VAL A 239 11.95 22.21 -2.29
C VAL A 239 12.09 23.69 -2.68
N ASP A 240 11.34 24.57 -2.00
CA ASP A 240 11.36 26.02 -2.25
C ASP A 240 12.27 26.80 -1.28
N GLY A 241 13.03 26.10 -0.45
CA GLY A 241 13.95 26.67 0.54
C GLY A 241 13.29 27.40 1.72
N LYS A 242 11.96 27.31 1.89
CA LYS A 242 11.24 28.00 2.99
C LYS A 242 10.95 27.08 4.16
N THR A 243 10.92 27.65 5.37
CA THR A 243 10.36 27.00 6.56
C THR A 243 8.85 26.82 6.39
N VAL A 244 8.32 25.64 6.73
CA VAL A 244 6.88 25.39 6.69
C VAL A 244 6.22 25.95 7.96
N PRO A 245 5.09 26.69 7.88
CA PRO A 245 4.40 27.21 9.06
C PRO A 245 4.03 26.09 10.05
N TRP A 246 4.12 26.39 11.35
CA TRP A 246 3.86 25.41 12.42
C TRP A 246 2.42 24.89 12.41
N ASP A 247 1.48 25.71 11.95
CA ASP A 247 0.04 25.52 11.81
C ASP A 247 -0.40 25.07 10.41
N ALA A 248 0.54 24.83 9.49
CA ALA A 248 0.20 24.42 8.12
C ALA A 248 -0.59 23.08 8.09
N PRO A 249 -1.74 23.01 7.39
CA PRO A 249 -2.57 21.81 7.36
C PRO A 249 -1.96 20.64 6.56
N LEU A 250 -0.85 20.87 5.88
CA LEU A 250 -0.06 19.86 5.17
C LEU A 250 1.43 20.18 5.34
N THR A 251 2.22 19.23 5.84
CA THR A 251 3.69 19.33 5.91
C THR A 251 4.31 18.06 5.28
N GLY A 252 5.42 17.55 5.83
CA GLY A 252 6.03 16.28 5.42
C GLY A 252 6.35 16.15 3.93
N ASN A 253 6.46 14.90 3.47
CA ASN A 253 6.69 14.56 2.07
C ASN A 253 5.58 15.09 1.15
N PHE A 254 4.32 15.07 1.57
CA PHE A 254 3.17 15.45 0.73
C PHE A 254 3.21 16.93 0.35
N LEU A 255 3.57 17.84 1.29
CA LEU A 255 3.79 19.24 0.93
C LEU A 255 4.97 19.38 -0.04
N GLN A 256 6.08 18.69 0.20
CA GLN A 256 7.25 18.82 -0.67
C GLN A 256 6.99 18.29 -2.08
N LEU A 257 6.23 17.20 -2.25
CA LEU A 257 5.80 16.70 -3.56
C LEU A 257 4.90 17.71 -4.29
N LYS A 258 4.01 18.38 -3.57
CA LYS A 258 3.15 19.46 -4.11
C LYS A 258 3.97 20.69 -4.54
N LEU A 259 5.03 21.04 -3.81
CA LEU A 259 5.99 22.08 -4.19
C LEU A 259 6.87 21.65 -5.38
N LEU A 260 7.31 20.38 -5.43
CA LEU A 260 8.11 19.82 -6.52
C LEU A 260 7.35 19.89 -7.85
N LYS A 261 6.07 19.50 -7.86
CA LYS A 261 5.21 19.63 -9.03
C LYS A 261 4.96 21.09 -9.45
N ALA A 262 4.95 22.03 -8.50
CA ALA A 262 4.82 23.45 -8.81
C ALA A 262 6.10 24.03 -9.46
N ALA A 263 7.28 23.51 -9.10
CA ALA A 263 8.54 23.82 -9.75
C ALA A 263 8.72 23.10 -11.11
N HIS A 264 8.22 21.87 -11.23
CA HIS A 264 8.35 21.00 -12.41
C HIS A 264 6.95 20.60 -12.94
N PRO A 265 6.23 21.48 -13.67
CA PRO A 265 4.81 21.28 -14.01
C PRO A 265 4.51 20.11 -14.96
N ASN A 266 5.53 19.49 -15.55
CA ASN A 266 5.40 18.27 -16.37
C ASN A 266 5.47 16.97 -15.53
N LEU A 267 5.95 17.07 -14.27
CA LEU A 267 6.14 15.93 -13.37
C LEU A 267 4.81 15.54 -12.72
N LYS A 268 4.47 14.25 -12.80
CA LYS A 268 3.32 13.65 -12.10
C LYS A 268 3.79 12.99 -10.80
N VAL A 269 2.91 12.86 -9.82
CA VAL A 269 3.17 12.04 -8.63
C VAL A 269 1.98 11.11 -8.39
N PHE A 270 2.23 9.82 -8.21
CA PHE A 270 1.21 8.83 -7.88
C PHE A 270 1.45 8.28 -6.48
N ILE A 271 0.36 8.01 -5.73
CA ILE A 271 0.48 7.23 -4.50
C ILE A 271 0.57 5.77 -4.89
N SER A 272 1.64 5.06 -4.50
CA SER A 272 1.71 3.62 -4.67
C SER A 272 1.16 2.93 -3.44
N LEU A 273 0.18 2.05 -3.62
CA LEU A 273 -0.50 1.34 -2.55
C LEU A 273 0.05 -0.08 -2.44
N GLY A 274 0.60 -0.43 -1.27
CA GLY A 274 1.13 -1.76 -0.98
C GLY A 274 2.65 -1.85 -1.04
N GLY A 275 3.16 -2.55 -2.05
CA GLY A 275 4.50 -3.13 -2.07
C GLY A 275 4.60 -4.36 -1.17
N TRP A 276 5.78 -4.99 -1.18
CA TRP A 276 6.10 -6.27 -0.53
C TRP A 276 5.44 -6.46 0.84
N THR A 277 5.65 -5.48 1.72
CA THR A 277 5.29 -5.55 3.15
C THR A 277 3.85 -5.10 3.44
N TRP A 278 3.24 -4.24 2.61
CA TRP A 278 1.88 -3.70 2.84
C TRP A 278 0.80 -4.24 1.89
N SER A 279 1.14 -5.26 1.10
CA SER A 279 0.20 -6.01 0.27
C SER A 279 -0.83 -6.88 1.04
N LYS A 280 -0.77 -6.87 2.38
CA LYS A 280 -1.50 -7.78 3.28
C LYS A 280 -2.97 -7.98 2.95
N ASN A 281 -3.71 -6.89 2.73
CA ASN A 281 -5.17 -6.92 2.69
C ASN A 281 -5.77 -6.99 1.28
N PHE A 282 -4.96 -6.97 0.21
CA PHE A 282 -5.49 -6.84 -1.14
C PHE A 282 -6.38 -7.99 -1.59
N SER A 283 -6.01 -9.25 -1.35
CA SER A 283 -6.86 -10.40 -1.72
C SER A 283 -8.24 -10.32 -1.07
N ALA A 284 -8.26 -10.11 0.24
CA ALA A 284 -9.51 -9.99 0.99
C ALA A 284 -10.35 -8.77 0.58
N ALA A 285 -9.70 -7.63 0.30
CA ALA A 285 -10.37 -6.42 -0.22
C ALA A 285 -10.89 -6.58 -1.65
N ALA A 286 -10.17 -7.32 -2.50
CA ALA A 286 -10.54 -7.55 -3.89
C ALA A 286 -11.66 -8.60 -4.04
N LYS A 287 -11.96 -9.36 -2.99
CA LYS A 287 -12.81 -10.56 -3.01
C LYS A 287 -14.26 -10.35 -3.46
N THR A 288 -14.86 -9.19 -3.21
CA THR A 288 -16.27 -8.92 -3.58
C THR A 288 -16.45 -7.51 -4.16
N ASP A 289 -17.52 -7.32 -4.91
CA ASP A 289 -17.90 -6.02 -5.50
C ASP A 289 -17.99 -4.90 -4.46
N ALA A 290 -18.62 -5.19 -3.31
CA ALA A 290 -18.77 -4.23 -2.21
C ALA A 290 -17.42 -3.86 -1.57
N LEU A 291 -16.53 -4.84 -1.37
CA LEU A 291 -15.21 -4.61 -0.76
C LEU A 291 -14.28 -3.85 -1.70
N ARG A 292 -14.29 -4.15 -3.01
CA ARG A 292 -13.57 -3.39 -4.04
C ARG A 292 -14.03 -1.93 -4.06
N LYS A 293 -15.34 -1.70 -4.05
CA LYS A 293 -15.95 -0.36 -4.00
C LYS A 293 -15.57 0.42 -2.75
N GLN A 294 -15.58 -0.22 -1.59
CA GLN A 294 -15.17 0.42 -0.33
C GLN A 294 -13.68 0.83 -0.40
N LEU A 295 -12.80 -0.09 -0.80
CA LEU A 295 -11.37 0.17 -0.89
C LEU A 295 -11.09 1.31 -1.89
N ALA A 296 -11.46 1.14 -3.16
CA ALA A 296 -11.15 2.11 -4.21
C ALA A 296 -11.70 3.51 -3.90
N LYS A 297 -12.95 3.60 -3.42
CA LYS A 297 -13.57 4.88 -3.03
C LYS A 297 -12.84 5.56 -1.87
N SER A 298 -12.41 4.80 -0.86
CA SER A 298 -11.66 5.36 0.28
C SER A 298 -10.29 5.91 -0.14
N CYS A 299 -9.57 5.17 -1.00
CA CYS A 299 -8.25 5.56 -1.51
C CYS A 299 -8.34 6.79 -2.44
N VAL A 300 -9.32 6.84 -3.34
CA VAL A 300 -9.58 8.02 -4.18
C VAL A 300 -9.99 9.22 -3.32
N LYS A 301 -10.85 9.05 -2.30
CA LYS A 301 -11.17 10.13 -1.36
C LYS A 301 -9.92 10.66 -0.63
N MET A 302 -9.11 9.77 -0.07
CA MET A 302 -7.96 10.16 0.75
C MET A 302 -6.87 10.85 -0.07
N PHE A 303 -6.44 10.25 -1.19
CA PHE A 303 -5.27 10.71 -1.93
C PHE A 303 -5.58 11.61 -3.14
N ILE A 304 -6.77 11.47 -3.75
CA ILE A 304 -7.12 12.20 -4.99
C ILE A 304 -8.09 13.37 -4.71
N ALA A 305 -9.08 13.18 -3.84
CA ALA A 305 -9.82 14.31 -3.26
C ALA A 305 -9.00 15.04 -2.16
N GLY A 306 -8.03 14.35 -1.54
CA GLY A 306 -7.09 14.95 -0.60
C GLY A 306 -7.61 15.05 0.84
N ASP A 307 -8.65 14.29 1.18
CA ASP A 307 -9.25 14.24 2.52
C ASP A 307 -8.40 13.38 3.46
N LEU A 308 -7.25 13.92 3.87
CA LEU A 308 -6.36 13.26 4.84
C LEU A 308 -7.00 13.23 6.24
N PRO A 309 -6.79 12.17 7.04
CA PRO A 309 -7.22 12.15 8.44
C PRO A 309 -6.62 13.33 9.23
N VAL A 310 -7.37 13.87 10.20
CA VAL A 310 -6.82 14.92 11.08
C VAL A 310 -5.93 14.29 12.15
N GLN A 311 -4.64 14.58 12.12
CA GLN A 311 -3.62 14.06 13.03
C GLN A 311 -2.57 15.14 13.31
N ASP A 312 -2.12 15.26 14.58
CA ASP A 312 -1.18 16.28 15.04
C ASP A 312 -1.54 17.73 14.62
N GLY A 313 -2.85 18.05 14.60
CA GLY A 313 -3.37 19.35 14.16
C GLY A 313 -3.35 19.59 12.64
N ARG A 314 -2.90 18.63 11.84
CA ARG A 314 -2.80 18.69 10.37
C ARG A 314 -3.76 17.73 9.69
N GLY A 315 -3.85 17.79 8.36
CA GLY A 315 -4.79 17.01 7.56
C GLY A 315 -6.14 17.72 7.42
N GLY A 316 -7.21 16.95 7.23
CA GLY A 316 -8.57 17.44 7.00
C GLY A 316 -8.97 17.50 5.52
N ALA A 317 -10.21 17.89 5.25
CA ALA A 317 -10.81 17.86 3.92
C ALA A 317 -10.02 18.70 2.90
N GLY A 318 -9.68 18.13 1.75
CA GLY A 318 -8.89 18.76 0.70
C GLY A 318 -7.45 19.17 1.05
N SER A 319 -6.94 18.87 2.25
CA SER A 319 -5.58 19.23 2.68
C SER A 319 -4.50 18.68 1.73
N GLY A 320 -4.63 17.41 1.34
CA GLY A 320 -3.77 16.73 0.37
C GLY A 320 -4.13 17.02 -1.11
N LYS A 321 -5.10 17.90 -1.40
CA LYS A 321 -5.58 18.09 -2.78
C LYS A 321 -4.45 18.55 -3.69
N GLY A 322 -4.27 17.86 -4.82
CA GLY A 322 -3.26 18.17 -5.82
C GLY A 322 -1.86 17.63 -5.54
N VAL A 323 -1.62 16.91 -4.43
CA VAL A 323 -0.38 16.15 -4.23
C VAL A 323 -0.27 15.07 -5.33
N PHE A 324 -1.30 14.24 -5.47
CA PHE A 324 -1.30 13.10 -6.39
C PHE A 324 -2.08 13.35 -7.71
N ASP A 325 -1.64 12.71 -8.78
CA ASP A 325 -2.19 12.73 -10.15
C ASP A 325 -2.74 11.37 -10.60
N GLY A 326 -2.75 10.39 -9.71
CA GLY A 326 -3.14 9.02 -9.98
C GLY A 326 -2.82 8.11 -8.80
N ILE A 327 -3.22 6.84 -8.95
CA ILE A 327 -2.94 5.77 -7.99
C ILE A 327 -2.15 4.68 -8.73
N ASP A 328 -1.09 4.20 -8.10
CA ASP A 328 -0.33 3.03 -8.47
C ASP A 328 -0.71 1.89 -7.49
N ILE A 329 -0.98 0.68 -8.00
CA ILE A 329 -1.30 -0.49 -7.16
C ILE A 329 -0.14 -1.47 -7.19
N ASP A 330 0.49 -1.69 -6.06
CA ASP A 330 1.59 -2.63 -5.92
C ASP A 330 1.14 -3.79 -5.00
N TRP A 331 0.40 -4.73 -5.59
CA TRP A 331 -0.04 -5.94 -4.89
C TRP A 331 0.95 -7.06 -5.18
N GLU A 332 1.69 -7.45 -4.13
CA GLU A 332 2.66 -8.54 -4.13
C GLU A 332 2.16 -9.78 -3.35
N TYR A 333 1.53 -10.78 -3.98
CA TYR A 333 1.03 -10.83 -5.37
C TYR A 333 -0.37 -11.46 -5.40
N PRO A 334 -1.19 -11.21 -6.45
CA PRO A 334 -2.35 -12.02 -6.76
C PRO A 334 -1.98 -13.52 -6.81
N GLY A 335 -2.69 -14.34 -6.04
CA GLY A 335 -2.41 -15.78 -5.94
C GLY A 335 -1.25 -16.16 -5.01
N GLY A 336 -0.61 -15.18 -4.36
CA GLY A 336 0.39 -15.39 -3.32
C GLY A 336 1.84 -15.44 -3.81
N GLY A 337 2.73 -15.94 -2.95
CA GLY A 337 4.19 -15.89 -3.17
C GLY A 337 4.83 -14.53 -2.83
N GLY A 338 4.10 -13.64 -2.15
CA GLY A 338 4.64 -12.49 -1.42
C GLY A 338 4.85 -12.84 0.07
N GLN A 339 4.77 -11.84 0.94
CA GLN A 339 4.88 -12.01 2.40
C GLN A 339 3.87 -13.04 2.97
N PRO A 340 4.27 -13.86 3.96
CA PRO A 340 3.48 -15.03 4.42
C PRO A 340 2.28 -14.68 5.29
N TYR A 341 2.16 -13.42 5.74
CA TYR A 341 0.99 -12.89 6.45
C TYR A 341 -0.03 -12.22 5.51
N ASN A 342 0.22 -12.20 4.21
CA ASN A 342 -0.72 -11.65 3.23
C ASN A 342 -1.95 -12.55 3.12
N THR A 343 -3.12 -11.93 2.98
CA THR A 343 -4.34 -12.64 2.56
C THR A 343 -4.16 -13.08 1.11
N VAL A 344 -4.56 -14.32 0.80
CA VAL A 344 -4.41 -14.94 -0.53
C VAL A 344 -5.65 -15.79 -0.83
N ASP A 345 -6.15 -15.69 -2.05
CA ASP A 345 -7.18 -16.55 -2.63
C ASP A 345 -6.64 -17.07 -3.97
N ALA A 346 -5.83 -18.15 -3.91
CA ALA A 346 -5.08 -18.71 -5.03
C ALA A 346 -5.93 -19.25 -6.20
N VAL A 347 -7.27 -19.14 -6.11
CA VAL A 347 -8.21 -19.44 -7.19
C VAL A 347 -8.81 -18.14 -7.76
N ASN A 348 -9.21 -17.19 -6.90
CA ASN A 348 -10.00 -16.04 -7.33
C ASN A 348 -9.19 -14.74 -7.48
N ASP A 349 -8.02 -14.61 -6.84
CA ASP A 349 -7.20 -13.39 -6.86
C ASP A 349 -6.89 -12.91 -8.28
N LYS A 350 -6.61 -13.84 -9.20
CA LYS A 350 -6.33 -13.56 -10.61
C LYS A 350 -7.39 -12.70 -11.29
N HIS A 351 -8.67 -13.03 -11.06
CA HIS A 351 -9.79 -12.29 -11.63
C HIS A 351 -10.19 -11.10 -10.75
N ASN A 352 -10.07 -11.24 -9.42
CA ASN A 352 -10.31 -10.15 -8.48
C ASN A 352 -9.35 -8.96 -8.68
N PHE A 353 -8.10 -9.20 -9.11
CA PHE A 353 -7.17 -8.15 -9.55
C PHE A 353 -7.73 -7.35 -10.73
N THR A 354 -8.21 -8.03 -11.78
CA THR A 354 -8.86 -7.39 -12.94
C THR A 354 -10.06 -6.54 -12.53
N LEU A 355 -10.93 -7.09 -11.68
CA LEU A 355 -12.11 -6.38 -11.17
C LEU A 355 -11.74 -5.21 -10.23
N LEU A 356 -10.62 -5.31 -9.50
CA LEU A 356 -10.09 -4.22 -8.68
C LEU A 356 -9.55 -3.07 -9.55
N MET A 357 -8.83 -3.37 -10.64
CA MET A 357 -8.39 -2.34 -11.60
C MET A 357 -9.58 -1.65 -12.27
N ALA A 358 -10.62 -2.39 -12.63
CA ALA A 358 -11.85 -1.83 -13.19
C ALA A 358 -12.55 -0.86 -12.22
N GLU A 359 -12.64 -1.23 -10.95
CA GLU A 359 -13.27 -0.39 -9.92
C GLU A 359 -12.43 0.85 -9.59
N PHE A 360 -11.10 0.72 -9.45
CA PHE A 360 -10.22 1.88 -9.27
C PHE A 360 -10.33 2.86 -10.45
N ARG A 361 -10.38 2.37 -11.69
CA ARG A 361 -10.59 3.21 -12.88
C ARG A 361 -11.92 3.98 -12.80
N ALA A 362 -13.01 3.30 -12.44
CA ALA A 362 -14.33 3.92 -12.29
C ALA A 362 -14.36 5.02 -11.21
N GLN A 363 -13.74 4.78 -10.03
CA GLN A 363 -13.65 5.80 -8.98
C GLN A 363 -12.76 6.99 -9.40
N LEU A 364 -11.64 6.73 -10.09
CA LEU A 364 -10.73 7.77 -10.60
C LEU A 364 -11.35 8.62 -11.72
N ASP A 365 -12.20 8.03 -12.57
CA ASP A 365 -12.96 8.77 -13.59
C ASP A 365 -14.12 9.56 -12.98
N ALA A 366 -14.81 9.02 -11.97
CA ALA A 366 -15.85 9.75 -11.23
C ALA A 366 -15.28 10.97 -10.50
N GLN A 367 -14.15 10.83 -9.82
CA GLN A 367 -13.44 11.95 -9.20
C GLN A 367 -12.86 12.91 -10.25
N GLY A 368 -12.33 12.38 -11.35
CA GLY A 368 -11.81 13.19 -12.46
C GLY A 368 -12.86 14.04 -13.17
N ALA A 369 -14.12 13.57 -13.23
CA ALA A 369 -15.25 14.34 -13.74
C ALA A 369 -15.65 15.51 -12.80
N ILE A 370 -15.43 15.38 -11.49
CA ILE A 370 -15.61 16.48 -10.52
C ILE A 370 -14.49 17.51 -10.66
N ASP A 371 -13.25 17.07 -10.84
CA ASP A 371 -12.05 17.92 -10.90
C ASP A 371 -11.73 18.50 -12.30
N GLY A 372 -12.44 18.06 -13.34
CA GLY A 372 -12.14 18.43 -14.74
C GLY A 372 -10.80 17.88 -15.26
N LYS A 373 -10.26 16.81 -14.65
CA LYS A 373 -8.94 16.23 -14.95
C LYS A 373 -8.99 14.71 -14.89
N ARG A 374 -8.42 14.01 -15.87
CA ARG A 374 -8.22 12.55 -15.78
C ARG A 374 -7.04 12.22 -14.85
N TYR A 375 -7.30 11.35 -13.87
CA TYR A 375 -6.28 10.77 -12.99
C TYR A 375 -5.76 9.43 -13.54
N ALA A 376 -4.46 9.17 -13.41
CA ALA A 376 -3.83 7.94 -13.91
C ALA A 376 -4.12 6.72 -13.00
N LEU A 377 -4.12 5.52 -13.59
CA LEU A 377 -4.10 4.25 -12.87
C LEU A 377 -2.94 3.38 -13.36
N THR A 378 -2.01 3.04 -12.48
CA THR A 378 -0.84 2.19 -12.78
C THR A 378 -0.75 1.04 -11.77
N ALA A 379 0.15 0.10 -12.00
CA ALA A 379 0.48 -0.94 -11.03
C ALA A 379 1.92 -1.41 -11.21
N ALA A 380 2.61 -1.72 -10.12
CA ALA A 380 3.74 -2.62 -10.17
C ALA A 380 3.25 -4.07 -10.24
N ILE A 381 3.95 -4.89 -11.02
CA ILE A 381 3.64 -6.32 -11.17
C ILE A 381 4.93 -7.15 -11.19
N GLY A 382 4.89 -8.32 -10.54
CA GLY A 382 6.01 -9.25 -10.49
C GLY A 382 6.38 -9.81 -11.86
N ALA A 383 7.68 -9.86 -12.15
CA ALA A 383 8.21 -10.30 -13.44
C ALA A 383 8.29 -11.83 -13.64
N GLY A 384 8.16 -12.62 -12.56
CA GLY A 384 8.11 -14.09 -12.64
C GLY A 384 6.97 -14.56 -13.54
N THR A 385 7.25 -15.48 -14.47
CA THR A 385 6.25 -15.94 -15.47
C THR A 385 5.02 -16.58 -14.83
N GLU A 386 5.16 -17.13 -13.63
CA GLU A 386 4.10 -17.64 -12.77
C GLU A 386 3.31 -16.55 -12.04
N LYS A 387 3.92 -15.41 -11.67
CA LYS A 387 3.18 -14.22 -11.19
C LYS A 387 2.32 -13.64 -12.32
N ILE A 388 2.91 -13.48 -13.52
CA ILE A 388 2.19 -13.02 -14.72
C ILE A 388 1.00 -13.94 -15.01
N ALA A 389 1.19 -15.26 -14.91
CA ALA A 389 0.13 -16.24 -15.11
C ALA A 389 -1.01 -16.15 -14.07
N GLN A 390 -0.76 -15.62 -12.87
CA GLN A 390 -1.78 -15.32 -11.84
C GLN A 390 -2.49 -13.97 -12.05
N THR A 391 -2.40 -13.36 -13.24
CA THR A 391 -3.15 -12.15 -13.62
C THR A 391 -3.80 -12.32 -14.99
N GLU A 392 -4.56 -11.32 -15.47
CA GLU A 392 -5.23 -11.33 -16.78
C GLU A 392 -4.81 -10.12 -17.67
N PRO A 393 -3.57 -10.04 -18.17
CA PRO A 393 -3.04 -8.82 -18.79
C PRO A 393 -3.80 -8.32 -20.02
N ALA A 394 -4.33 -9.24 -20.84
CA ALA A 394 -5.23 -8.92 -21.94
C ALA A 394 -6.52 -8.18 -21.50
N VAL A 395 -6.97 -8.40 -20.26
CA VAL A 395 -8.25 -7.86 -19.75
C VAL A 395 -8.02 -6.60 -18.92
N TYR A 396 -7.13 -6.63 -17.92
CA TYR A 396 -6.97 -5.49 -17.01
C TYR A 396 -6.28 -4.28 -17.66
N SER A 397 -5.46 -4.49 -18.70
CA SER A 397 -4.73 -3.42 -19.39
C SER A 397 -5.64 -2.37 -20.09
N GLN A 398 -6.94 -2.64 -20.25
CA GLN A 398 -7.90 -1.64 -20.73
C GLN A 398 -8.17 -0.53 -19.70
N TYR A 399 -8.09 -0.84 -18.40
CA TYR A 399 -8.37 0.10 -17.30
C TYR A 399 -7.16 0.94 -16.91
N MET A 400 -5.96 0.50 -17.28
CA MET A 400 -4.70 1.06 -16.79
C MET A 400 -4.03 1.98 -17.81
N ASP A 401 -3.27 2.96 -17.32
CA ASP A 401 -2.38 3.77 -18.13
C ASP A 401 -1.12 2.98 -18.55
N TRP A 402 -0.55 2.21 -17.62
CA TRP A 402 0.56 1.28 -17.81
C TRP A 402 0.78 0.36 -16.60
N VAL A 403 1.71 -0.59 -16.74
CA VAL A 403 2.29 -1.39 -15.65
C VAL A 403 3.81 -1.15 -15.53
N ASN A 404 4.30 -1.16 -14.31
CA ASN A 404 5.70 -1.10 -13.93
C ASN A 404 6.17 -2.56 -13.72
N LEU A 405 6.79 -3.18 -14.72
CA LEU A 405 7.21 -4.59 -14.61
C LEU A 405 8.49 -4.70 -13.79
N MET A 406 8.41 -5.34 -12.62
CA MET A 406 9.52 -5.44 -11.66
C MET A 406 10.59 -6.44 -12.13
N THR A 407 11.36 -6.06 -13.15
CA THR A 407 12.43 -6.86 -13.78
C THR A 407 13.72 -6.83 -12.97
N TYR A 408 13.59 -7.06 -11.67
CA TYR A 408 14.64 -7.13 -10.67
C TYR A 408 14.18 -8.09 -9.56
N ASP A 409 15.05 -8.34 -8.58
CA ASP A 409 14.84 -9.29 -7.48
C ASP A 409 14.55 -10.73 -7.90
N PHE A 410 15.04 -11.07 -9.11
CA PHE A 410 15.05 -12.42 -9.64
C PHE A 410 15.86 -13.38 -8.74
N HIS A 411 17.02 -12.93 -8.23
CA HIS A 411 17.88 -13.72 -7.35
C HIS A 411 18.43 -12.85 -6.22
N GLY A 412 18.67 -13.43 -5.03
CA GLY A 412 19.05 -12.65 -3.85
C GLY A 412 19.56 -13.46 -2.66
N GLY A 413 19.91 -12.77 -1.57
CA GLY A 413 20.54 -13.34 -0.37
C GLY A 413 19.74 -14.40 0.40
N TRP A 414 18.50 -14.68 -0.03
CA TRP A 414 17.68 -15.83 0.39
C TRP A 414 18.12 -17.16 -0.27
N GLU A 415 18.93 -17.10 -1.34
CA GLU A 415 19.46 -18.27 -2.05
C GLU A 415 20.86 -18.66 -1.58
N SER A 416 21.16 -19.96 -1.60
CA SER A 416 22.46 -20.54 -1.21
C SER A 416 23.52 -20.50 -2.31
N THR A 417 23.24 -19.87 -3.47
CA THR A 417 24.12 -19.76 -4.64
C THR A 417 24.08 -18.32 -5.17
N THR A 418 25.21 -17.80 -5.67
CA THR A 418 25.28 -16.47 -6.31
C THR A 418 24.64 -16.46 -7.71
N ASN A 419 23.76 -15.51 -7.98
CA ASN A 419 23.17 -15.30 -9.31
C ASN A 419 22.77 -13.82 -9.55
N PHE A 420 22.49 -13.46 -10.79
CA PHE A 420 22.15 -12.12 -11.26
C PHE A 420 20.76 -11.69 -10.76
N HIS A 421 20.65 -10.52 -10.10
CA HIS A 421 19.36 -10.10 -9.51
C HIS A 421 18.42 -9.37 -10.49
N SER A 422 18.93 -8.83 -11.59
CA SER A 422 18.13 -8.18 -12.64
C SER A 422 18.64 -8.44 -14.07
N PRO A 423 18.95 -9.69 -14.46
CA PRO A 423 19.52 -10.02 -15.77
C PRO A 423 18.59 -9.62 -16.92
N LEU A 424 19.17 -9.18 -18.03
CA LEU A 424 18.43 -8.85 -19.25
C LEU A 424 17.98 -10.11 -20.02
N TYR A 425 18.84 -11.13 -20.03
CA TYR A 425 18.61 -12.42 -20.68
C TYR A 425 19.10 -13.57 -19.78
N HIS A 426 18.58 -14.78 -20.01
CA HIS A 426 19.10 -16.03 -19.42
C HIS A 426 20.56 -16.31 -19.84
N ASP A 427 21.35 -16.91 -18.94
CA ASP A 427 22.64 -17.50 -19.26
C ASP A 427 22.53 -19.04 -19.32
N PRO A 428 22.93 -19.71 -20.42
CA PRO A 428 22.96 -21.18 -20.49
C PRO A 428 23.82 -21.90 -19.43
N ALA A 429 24.64 -21.18 -18.64
CA ALA A 429 25.39 -21.74 -17.51
C ALA A 429 24.71 -21.53 -16.13
N ASP A 430 23.52 -20.92 -16.09
CA ASP A 430 22.76 -20.68 -14.86
C ASP A 430 22.32 -22.02 -14.21
N PRO A 431 22.59 -22.25 -12.90
CA PRO A 431 22.16 -23.45 -12.19
C PRO A 431 20.68 -23.43 -11.77
N ALA A 432 19.94 -22.34 -11.99
CA ALA A 432 18.51 -22.24 -11.73
C ALA A 432 17.71 -23.25 -12.58
N THR A 433 16.60 -23.75 -12.03
CA THR A 433 15.77 -24.78 -12.69
C THR A 433 14.27 -24.47 -12.58
N GLY A 434 13.47 -25.19 -13.36
CA GLY A 434 12.01 -25.02 -13.36
C GLY A 434 11.60 -23.64 -13.85
N VAL A 435 10.89 -22.88 -13.00
CA VAL A 435 10.48 -21.50 -13.32
C VAL A 435 11.58 -20.47 -13.08
N LEU A 436 12.53 -20.75 -12.17
CA LEU A 436 13.63 -19.83 -11.83
C LEU A 436 14.56 -19.61 -13.02
N ALA A 437 14.73 -20.61 -13.89
CA ALA A 437 15.46 -20.46 -15.16
C ALA A 437 14.86 -19.42 -16.13
N LYS A 438 13.64 -18.89 -15.86
CA LYS A 438 13.00 -17.81 -16.62
C LYS A 438 13.01 -16.46 -15.90
N TYR A 439 13.74 -16.36 -14.79
CA TYR A 439 13.82 -15.14 -14.00
C TYR A 439 14.82 -14.15 -14.63
N ASN A 440 14.45 -13.65 -15.80
CA ASN A 440 15.16 -12.62 -16.52
C ASN A 440 14.18 -11.66 -17.22
N THR A 441 14.65 -10.45 -17.49
CA THR A 441 13.89 -9.36 -18.11
C THR A 441 13.21 -9.79 -19.42
N ASN A 442 13.94 -10.48 -20.30
CA ASN A 442 13.44 -10.83 -21.61
C ASN A 442 12.24 -11.80 -21.55
N ASP A 443 12.34 -12.83 -20.72
CA ASP A 443 11.29 -13.84 -20.62
C ASP A 443 10.08 -13.29 -19.86
N ALA A 444 10.29 -12.40 -18.88
CA ALA A 444 9.23 -11.65 -18.23
C ALA A 444 8.43 -10.76 -19.20
N VAL A 445 9.12 -9.92 -19.99
CA VAL A 445 8.49 -9.08 -21.03
C VAL A 445 7.81 -9.94 -22.09
N THR A 446 8.44 -11.05 -22.50
CA THR A 446 7.87 -11.97 -23.51
C THR A 446 6.61 -12.65 -22.99
N ALA A 447 6.60 -13.14 -21.76
CA ALA A 447 5.43 -13.74 -21.13
C ALA A 447 4.29 -12.73 -20.92
N LEU A 448 4.60 -11.50 -20.48
CA LEU A 448 3.61 -10.45 -20.27
C LEU A 448 2.93 -10.01 -21.59
N VAL A 449 3.70 -9.87 -22.67
CA VAL A 449 3.17 -9.58 -24.02
C VAL A 449 2.38 -10.77 -24.57
N ALA A 450 2.84 -12.01 -24.38
CA ALA A 450 2.10 -13.21 -24.78
C ALA A 450 0.78 -13.39 -24.02
N ALA A 451 0.72 -12.92 -22.76
CA ALA A 451 -0.49 -12.84 -21.95
C ALA A 451 -1.40 -11.63 -22.30
N GLY A 452 -1.05 -10.87 -23.35
CA GLY A 452 -1.89 -9.85 -23.98
C GLY A 452 -1.69 -8.41 -23.51
N MET A 453 -0.65 -8.12 -22.72
CA MET A 453 -0.32 -6.72 -22.37
C MET A 453 0.21 -5.95 -23.60
N PRO A 454 -0.35 -4.79 -23.95
CA PRO A 454 0.21 -3.93 -24.99
C PRO A 454 1.62 -3.44 -24.62
N ARG A 455 2.58 -3.57 -25.54
CA ARG A 455 3.98 -3.13 -25.33
C ARG A 455 4.09 -1.65 -24.94
N ASN A 456 3.25 -0.79 -25.53
CA ASN A 456 3.12 0.62 -25.19
C ASN A 456 2.40 0.90 -23.85
N LYS A 457 2.11 -0.13 -23.04
CA LYS A 457 1.66 -0.06 -21.64
C LYS A 457 2.62 -0.75 -20.66
N ILE A 458 3.82 -1.17 -21.08
CA ILE A 458 4.85 -1.77 -20.21
C ILE A 458 5.97 -0.76 -19.97
N LEU A 459 6.36 -0.54 -18.71
CA LEU A 459 7.65 0.06 -18.36
C LEU A 459 8.61 -1.02 -17.84
N LEU A 460 9.87 -0.89 -18.22
CA LEU A 460 10.98 -1.74 -17.78
C LEU A 460 11.49 -1.30 -16.40
N GLY A 461 11.69 -2.23 -15.46
CA GLY A 461 12.22 -1.96 -14.13
C GLY A 461 13.74 -1.94 -14.06
N VAL A 462 14.30 -0.94 -13.39
CA VAL A 462 15.73 -0.72 -13.21
C VAL A 462 16.06 -0.55 -11.72
N PRO A 463 16.84 -1.45 -11.09
CA PRO A 463 17.21 -1.28 -9.69
C PRO A 463 18.36 -0.27 -9.53
N PHE A 464 18.23 0.62 -8.55
CA PHE A 464 19.27 1.55 -8.09
C PHE A 464 20.00 1.02 -6.84
N TYR A 465 19.98 -0.31 -6.69
CA TYR A 465 20.60 -1.11 -5.63
C TYR A 465 21.12 -2.40 -6.25
N GLY A 466 21.85 -3.19 -5.47
CA GLY A 466 22.22 -4.56 -5.82
C GLY A 466 21.81 -5.57 -4.77
N ARG A 467 21.83 -6.85 -5.13
CA ARG A 467 21.73 -7.96 -4.17
C ARG A 467 23.05 -8.71 -4.05
N GLY A 468 23.33 -9.20 -2.85
CA GLY A 468 24.66 -9.69 -2.50
C GLY A 468 24.71 -10.83 -1.47
N TRP A 469 25.79 -11.59 -1.54
CA TRP A 469 26.05 -12.80 -0.74
C TRP A 469 27.45 -12.77 -0.12
N LYS A 470 27.62 -13.46 1.01
CA LYS A 470 28.91 -13.59 1.74
C LYS A 470 29.39 -15.04 1.82
N GLY A 471 30.66 -15.21 2.17
CA GLY A 471 31.30 -16.53 2.26
C GLY A 471 31.40 -17.22 0.90
N VAL A 472 31.40 -16.44 -0.18
CA VAL A 472 31.44 -16.91 -1.56
C VAL A 472 32.87 -17.26 -1.91
N ALA A 473 33.12 -18.50 -2.35
CA ALA A 473 34.42 -18.90 -2.87
C ALA A 473 34.67 -18.25 -4.25
N ALA A 474 35.93 -18.04 -4.62
CA ALA A 474 36.26 -17.41 -5.90
C ALA A 474 35.85 -18.25 -7.14
N GLY A 475 35.70 -19.57 -6.96
CA GLY A 475 35.31 -20.51 -8.03
C GLY A 475 36.35 -20.68 -9.13
N PRO A 476 36.07 -21.50 -10.16
CA PRO A 476 37.00 -21.78 -11.26
C PRO A 476 37.42 -20.53 -12.06
N ASN A 477 36.52 -19.54 -12.14
CA ASN A 477 36.71 -18.29 -12.89
C ASN A 477 37.27 -17.14 -12.03
N ALA A 478 37.66 -17.40 -10.78
CA ALA A 478 38.17 -16.43 -9.80
C ALA A 478 37.27 -15.19 -9.57
N ASN A 479 35.95 -15.33 -9.78
CA ASN A 479 34.97 -14.25 -9.82
C ASN A 479 33.69 -14.51 -9.00
N GLY A 480 33.59 -15.64 -8.31
CA GLY A 480 32.48 -15.98 -7.40
C GLY A 480 31.10 -16.20 -8.04
N LEU A 481 30.98 -16.24 -9.37
CA LEU A 481 29.72 -16.51 -10.08
C LEU A 481 29.31 -17.99 -9.95
N TYR A 482 28.03 -18.26 -9.70
CA TYR A 482 27.45 -19.60 -9.50
C TYR A 482 28.15 -20.43 -8.42
N GLN A 483 28.63 -19.77 -7.36
CA GLN A 483 29.29 -20.40 -6.22
C GLN A 483 28.36 -20.43 -5.01
N THR A 484 28.56 -21.40 -4.12
CA THR A 484 27.78 -21.52 -2.88
C THR A 484 28.10 -20.41 -1.89
N THR A 485 27.14 -20.11 -1.02
CA THR A 485 27.16 -18.93 -0.14
C THR A 485 26.81 -19.29 1.30
N THR A 486 27.05 -18.35 2.23
CA THR A 486 26.57 -18.42 3.61
C THR A 486 25.45 -17.39 3.88
N GLY A 487 24.63 -17.14 2.85
CA GLY A 487 23.51 -16.19 2.86
C GLY A 487 23.90 -14.76 2.47
N GLY A 488 22.98 -13.82 2.70
CA GLY A 488 23.14 -12.41 2.34
C GLY A 488 24.38 -11.73 2.92
N ALA A 489 25.03 -10.88 2.12
CA ALA A 489 26.14 -10.02 2.53
C ALA A 489 25.69 -8.91 3.51
N ALA A 490 26.65 -8.22 4.14
CA ALA A 490 26.33 -7.04 4.94
C ALA A 490 26.03 -5.85 4.01
N GLY A 491 24.81 -5.33 4.07
CA GLY A 491 24.39 -4.08 3.40
C GLY A 491 24.14 -2.96 4.40
N THR A 492 23.93 -1.74 3.91
CA THR A 492 23.80 -0.54 4.76
C THR A 492 22.52 -0.54 5.61
N TYR A 493 21.43 -1.13 5.11
CA TYR A 493 20.11 -1.12 5.76
C TYR A 493 19.52 -2.51 6.02
N GLU A 494 19.85 -3.51 5.21
CA GLU A 494 19.37 -4.90 5.32
C GLU A 494 20.47 -5.86 4.81
N ALA A 495 20.45 -7.12 5.25
CA ALA A 495 21.41 -8.11 4.80
C ALA A 495 21.08 -8.64 3.38
N GLY A 496 22.04 -8.54 2.47
CA GLY A 496 21.93 -9.03 1.09
C GLY A 496 21.32 -8.04 0.09
N ILE A 497 21.17 -6.77 0.47
CA ILE A 497 20.82 -5.63 -0.39
C ILE A 497 21.65 -4.41 0.00
N ASP A 498 22.15 -3.65 -0.97
CA ASP A 498 22.90 -2.42 -0.71
C ASP A 498 22.80 -1.46 -1.91
N ASP A 499 22.87 -0.17 -1.64
CA ASP A 499 22.55 0.88 -2.62
C ASP A 499 23.64 1.04 -3.68
N TYR A 500 23.28 1.47 -4.90
CA TYR A 500 24.26 1.81 -5.93
C TYR A 500 25.30 2.84 -5.44
N LYS A 501 24.86 3.85 -4.67
CA LYS A 501 25.74 4.86 -4.05
C LYS A 501 26.85 4.27 -3.17
N VAL A 502 26.65 3.07 -2.62
CA VAL A 502 27.65 2.32 -1.83
C VAL A 502 28.39 1.33 -2.72
N LEU A 503 27.67 0.52 -3.51
CA LEU A 503 28.24 -0.52 -4.38
C LEU A 503 29.20 0.02 -5.43
N VAL A 504 28.98 1.23 -5.96
CA VAL A 504 29.91 1.86 -6.92
C VAL A 504 31.29 2.14 -6.32
N ASN A 505 31.36 2.41 -5.01
CA ASN A 505 32.59 2.73 -4.27
C ASN A 505 33.27 1.47 -3.67
N LYS A 506 32.62 0.30 -3.72
CA LYS A 506 33.03 -0.91 -3.00
C LYS A 506 34.25 -1.60 -3.64
N SER A 507 35.25 -1.93 -2.84
CA SER A 507 36.52 -2.49 -3.31
C SER A 507 36.40 -3.95 -3.78
N GLY A 508 36.84 -4.22 -5.01
CA GLY A 508 36.84 -5.54 -5.63
C GLY A 508 36.85 -5.44 -7.16
N THR A 509 36.95 -6.59 -7.83
CA THR A 509 36.94 -6.66 -9.30
C THR A 509 35.50 -6.68 -9.81
N ARG A 510 35.25 -6.01 -10.93
CA ARG A 510 33.93 -5.90 -11.58
C ARG A 510 33.95 -6.58 -12.94
N TRP A 511 32.89 -7.30 -13.28
CA TRP A 511 32.70 -7.95 -14.58
C TRP A 511 31.33 -7.63 -15.14
N TYR A 512 31.27 -7.23 -16.40
CA TYR A 512 30.04 -7.18 -17.18
C TYR A 512 29.83 -8.53 -17.86
N HIS A 513 28.74 -9.21 -17.55
CA HIS A 513 28.50 -10.57 -18.04
C HIS A 513 27.87 -10.55 -19.46
N PRO A 514 28.52 -11.15 -20.48
CA PRO A 514 28.16 -10.88 -21.87
C PRO A 514 26.85 -11.54 -22.33
N GLN A 515 26.32 -12.54 -21.62
CA GLN A 515 25.02 -13.17 -21.88
C GLN A 515 23.91 -12.34 -21.21
N THR A 516 23.91 -12.30 -19.87
CA THR A 516 22.87 -11.66 -19.05
C THR A 516 22.88 -10.13 -19.14
N LYS A 517 23.93 -9.52 -19.68
CA LYS A 517 24.16 -8.06 -19.80
C LYS A 517 24.18 -7.32 -18.47
N GLN A 518 24.42 -8.01 -17.36
CA GLN A 518 24.46 -7.44 -16.02
C GLN A 518 25.88 -7.34 -15.46
N LEU A 519 26.12 -6.33 -14.63
CA LEU A 519 27.35 -6.13 -13.87
C LEU A 519 27.33 -6.94 -12.57
N PHE A 520 28.49 -7.47 -12.20
CA PHE A 520 28.71 -8.01 -10.86
C PHE A 520 30.10 -7.64 -10.32
N LEU A 521 30.22 -7.69 -8.99
CA LEU A 521 31.40 -7.37 -8.20
C LEU A 521 31.73 -8.56 -7.29
N TYR A 522 32.99 -9.00 -7.28
CA TYR A 522 33.52 -9.93 -6.29
C TYR A 522 34.64 -9.24 -5.49
N THR A 523 34.55 -9.29 -4.17
CA THR A 523 35.44 -8.58 -3.25
C THR A 523 36.56 -9.49 -2.73
N GLY A 524 37.65 -8.88 -2.25
CA GLY A 524 38.69 -9.60 -1.50
C GLY A 524 38.20 -10.20 -0.16
N THR A 525 37.00 -9.85 0.30
CA THR A 525 36.34 -10.38 1.51
C THR A 525 35.50 -11.63 1.25
N GLY A 526 35.42 -12.13 0.00
CA GLY A 526 34.56 -13.26 -0.34
C GLY A 526 33.07 -12.89 -0.34
N GLU A 527 32.76 -11.66 -0.74
CA GLU A 527 31.39 -11.23 -1.04
C GLU A 527 31.20 -11.08 -2.55
N TRP A 528 29.99 -11.35 -3.00
CA TRP A 528 29.58 -11.26 -4.40
C TRP A 528 28.30 -10.43 -4.51
N TRP A 529 28.25 -9.51 -5.46
CA TRP A 529 27.20 -8.50 -5.58
C TRP A 529 26.79 -8.31 -7.05
N SER A 530 25.50 -8.44 -7.36
CA SER A 530 24.92 -8.13 -8.68
C SER A 530 24.10 -6.85 -8.61
N TYR A 531 24.29 -5.95 -9.57
CA TYR A 531 23.65 -4.62 -9.64
C TYR A 531 23.70 -4.03 -11.06
N ASP A 532 23.08 -2.87 -11.24
CA ASP A 532 23.15 -2.08 -12.47
C ASP A 532 24.08 -0.88 -12.32
N ASP A 533 24.79 -0.53 -13.41
CA ASP A 533 25.53 0.71 -13.58
C ASP A 533 25.03 1.46 -14.84
N PRO A 534 25.53 2.66 -15.15
CA PRO A 534 25.18 3.36 -16.39
C PRO A 534 25.38 2.54 -17.68
N THR A 535 26.32 1.59 -17.70
CA THR A 535 26.58 0.70 -18.86
C THR A 535 25.49 -0.36 -19.03
N VAL A 536 25.10 -1.03 -17.93
CA VAL A 536 23.96 -1.97 -17.90
C VAL A 536 22.66 -1.23 -18.23
N ILE A 537 22.43 -0.05 -17.63
CA ILE A 537 21.23 0.75 -17.87
C ILE A 537 21.16 1.18 -19.34
N ALA A 538 22.24 1.66 -19.95
CA ALA A 538 22.25 2.00 -21.38
C ALA A 538 21.85 0.78 -22.26
N THR A 539 22.28 -0.43 -21.87
CA THR A 539 21.90 -1.68 -22.54
C THR A 539 20.42 -2.00 -22.35
N LYS A 540 19.90 -1.92 -21.11
CA LYS A 540 18.47 -2.13 -20.79
C LYS A 540 17.57 -1.10 -21.48
N MET A 541 18.00 0.16 -21.57
CA MET A 541 17.26 1.21 -22.29
C MET A 541 17.28 1.00 -23.81
N GLN A 542 18.37 0.46 -24.38
CA GLN A 542 18.35 0.07 -25.79
C GLN A 542 17.33 -1.05 -26.03
N TYR A 543 17.33 -2.10 -25.21
CA TYR A 543 16.32 -3.16 -25.25
C TYR A 543 14.88 -2.63 -25.10
N MET A 544 14.62 -1.70 -24.17
CA MET A 544 13.31 -1.04 -24.02
C MET A 544 12.85 -0.36 -25.32
N LYS A 545 13.76 0.32 -26.03
CA LYS A 545 13.45 0.95 -27.33
C LYS A 545 13.17 -0.10 -28.41
N ASP A 546 14.03 -1.12 -28.52
CA ASP A 546 13.95 -2.18 -29.53
C ASP A 546 12.69 -3.04 -29.38
N GLN A 547 12.25 -3.27 -28.13
CA GLN A 547 11.00 -3.97 -27.80
C GLN A 547 9.76 -3.08 -27.89
N GLY A 548 9.89 -1.79 -28.22
CA GLY A 548 8.76 -0.88 -28.34
C GLY A 548 8.01 -0.62 -27.02
N LEU A 549 8.71 -0.72 -25.88
CA LEU A 549 8.11 -0.53 -24.55
C LEU A 549 7.78 0.95 -24.30
N ARG A 550 6.83 1.22 -23.40
CA ARG A 550 6.35 2.57 -23.09
C ARG A 550 7.44 3.47 -22.49
N GLY A 551 8.39 2.87 -21.77
CA GLY A 551 9.38 3.58 -20.99
C GLY A 551 10.06 2.71 -19.94
N ALA A 552 10.59 3.34 -18.90
CA ALA A 552 11.29 2.67 -17.81
C ALA A 552 10.99 3.34 -16.47
N PHE A 553 11.08 2.58 -15.40
CA PHE A 553 10.99 3.07 -14.03
C PHE A 553 12.09 2.46 -13.17
N SER A 554 12.34 3.04 -12.00
CA SER A 554 13.38 2.57 -11.08
C SER A 554 12.95 2.47 -9.63
N TRP A 555 13.58 1.54 -8.91
CA TRP A 555 13.49 1.39 -7.46
C TRP A 555 14.91 1.52 -6.89
N GLU A 556 15.26 2.48 -6.03
CA GLU A 556 14.51 3.66 -5.57
C GLU A 556 15.45 4.89 -5.54
N LEU A 557 14.89 6.10 -5.59
CA LEU A 557 15.66 7.33 -5.85
C LEU A 557 16.84 7.56 -4.89
N ASP A 558 16.70 7.21 -3.61
CA ASP A 558 17.77 7.45 -2.64
C ASP A 558 18.98 6.53 -2.86
N GLY A 559 18.81 5.38 -3.51
CA GLY A 559 19.90 4.49 -3.93
C GLY A 559 20.83 5.12 -4.98
N ASP A 560 20.29 6.06 -5.77
CA ASP A 560 20.98 6.91 -6.76
C ASP A 560 21.05 8.37 -6.27
N ALA A 561 21.47 8.59 -5.02
CA ALA A 561 21.45 9.92 -4.38
C ALA A 561 22.17 11.07 -5.14
N ASN A 562 23.01 10.76 -6.13
CA ASN A 562 23.68 11.74 -7.01
C ASN A 562 23.09 11.83 -8.44
N GLY A 563 22.01 11.13 -8.73
CA GLY A 563 21.28 11.18 -10.01
C GLY A 563 21.98 10.53 -11.21
N THR A 564 23.00 9.69 -10.98
CA THR A 564 23.81 9.07 -12.05
C THR A 564 23.01 8.05 -12.85
N LEU A 565 22.36 7.11 -12.17
CA LEU A 565 21.55 6.07 -12.80
C LEU A 565 20.27 6.66 -13.41
N THR A 566 19.63 7.61 -12.72
CA THR A 566 18.49 8.37 -13.23
C THR A 566 18.83 9.05 -14.55
N SER A 567 20.01 9.67 -14.64
CA SER A 567 20.47 10.29 -15.87
C SER A 567 20.76 9.27 -16.98
N ALA A 568 21.24 8.07 -16.65
CA ALA A 568 21.43 6.98 -17.61
C ALA A 568 20.09 6.45 -18.16
N VAL A 569 19.07 6.30 -17.32
CA VAL A 569 17.69 5.95 -17.72
C VAL A 569 17.12 7.03 -18.63
N TRP A 570 17.18 8.31 -18.21
CA TRP A 570 16.68 9.46 -18.97
C TRP A 570 17.34 9.61 -20.34
N LYS A 571 18.66 9.39 -20.44
CA LYS A 571 19.42 9.45 -21.70
C LYS A 571 19.07 8.31 -22.67
N GLY A 572 18.47 7.23 -22.18
CA GLY A 572 18.13 6.05 -22.99
C GLY A 572 16.71 6.04 -23.58
N ARG A 573 15.87 7.03 -23.27
CA ARG A 573 14.44 7.11 -23.64
C ARG A 573 14.18 7.32 -25.14
#